data_AF-D3S337-F1
#
_entry.id   AF-D3S337-F1
#
_cell.length_a   1.000
_cell.length_b   1.000
_cell.length_c   1.000
_cell.angle_alpha   90.00
_cell.angle_beta   90.00
_cell.angle_gamma   90.00
#
_symmetry.space_group_name_H-M   'P 1'
#
loop_
_entity.id
_entity.type
_entity.pdbx_description
1 polymer ?
#
loop_
_entity_poly.entity_id
_entity_poly.type
_entity_poly.pdbx_seq_one_letter_code
_entity_poly.pdbx_strand_id
1 'polypeptide(L)'
;MSLGIQNSHVGKIVLEDGTVLRLRVAIVDVRETGFSPFDGVNFGVKHIGNVFVEYIPDELKEKVKDKPLAPPDLPQDGWEIIDIKQQEPAFKEVSVKASKGVYVVRAQADAVMASRNMNYKTRFDEPLYRLNWVWKISWKKHKEEGKSESSLKSEEAKPKIASPWSKINPEEVEEVGEEITTRI
;
A
#
# COMPACT_ATOMS: atom_id res chain seq x y z
N MET A 1 16.57 -5.99 4.08
CA MET A 1 15.59 -5.64 5.13
C MET A 1 14.20 -5.81 4.53
N SER A 2 13.28 -6.52 5.17
CA SER A 2 11.89 -6.61 4.72
C SER A 2 11.09 -5.42 5.24
N LEU A 3 10.35 -4.75 4.36
CA LEU A 3 9.40 -3.70 4.73
C LEU A 3 8.08 -4.36 5.16
N GLY A 4 7.64 -4.12 6.39
CA GLY A 4 6.32 -4.54 6.84
C GLY A 4 5.27 -3.53 6.38
N ILE A 5 4.37 -3.90 5.47
CA ILE A 5 3.27 -3.03 5.07
C ILE A 5 2.36 -2.83 6.28
N GLN A 6 2.09 -1.57 6.64
CA GLN A 6 1.20 -1.24 7.75
C GLN A 6 -0.17 -0.80 7.25
N ASN A 7 -0.20 0.12 6.29
CA ASN A 7 -1.44 0.70 5.77
C ASN A 7 -1.24 1.20 4.34
N SER A 8 -2.33 1.33 3.57
CA SER A 8 -2.32 1.98 2.25
C SER A 8 -3.69 2.43 1.81
N HIS A 9 -3.73 3.53 1.06
CA HIS A 9 -4.90 4.00 0.34
C HIS A 9 -4.57 4.27 -1.12
N VAL A 10 -5.45 3.85 -2.03
CA VAL A 10 -5.39 4.22 -3.44
C VAL A 10 -6.19 5.51 -3.60
N GLY A 11 -5.51 6.59 -3.99
CA GLY A 11 -6.15 7.89 -4.18
C GLY A 11 -7.17 7.85 -5.30
N LYS A 12 -8.21 8.67 -5.18
CA LYS A 12 -9.25 8.87 -6.19
C LYS A 12 -9.19 10.31 -6.65
N ILE A 13 -9.26 10.55 -7.95
CA ILE A 13 -9.16 11.88 -8.53
C ILE A 13 -10.31 12.04 -9.51
N VAL A 14 -11.16 13.04 -9.28
CA VAL A 14 -12.30 13.35 -10.15
C VAL A 14 -11.95 14.62 -10.92
N LEU A 15 -11.94 14.51 -12.24
CA LEU A 15 -11.67 15.62 -13.15
C LEU A 15 -12.95 16.37 -13.53
N GLU A 16 -12.79 17.58 -14.04
CA GLU A 16 -13.91 18.43 -14.47
C GLU A 16 -14.80 17.80 -15.54
N ASP A 17 -14.25 16.96 -16.39
CA ASP A 17 -14.99 16.29 -17.46
C ASP A 17 -15.70 15.01 -17.00
N GLY A 18 -15.75 14.75 -15.70
CA GLY A 18 -16.41 13.59 -15.11
C GLY A 18 -15.55 12.32 -15.10
N THR A 19 -14.33 12.37 -15.64
CA THR A 19 -13.38 11.24 -15.56
C THR A 19 -12.93 11.00 -14.13
N VAL A 20 -12.85 9.72 -13.75
CA VAL A 20 -12.32 9.27 -12.47
C VAL A 20 -11.04 8.48 -12.69
N LEU A 21 -9.97 8.96 -12.06
CA LEU A 21 -8.65 8.36 -12.09
C LEU A 21 -8.27 7.84 -10.70
N ARG A 22 -7.42 6.82 -10.66
CA ARG A 22 -6.86 6.25 -9.44
C ARG A 22 -5.36 6.46 -9.40
N LEU A 23 -4.88 7.03 -8.30
CA LEU A 23 -3.45 7.18 -8.02
C LEU A 23 -3.01 6.11 -7.03
N ARG A 24 -2.09 5.25 -7.44
CA ARG A 24 -1.47 4.25 -6.56
C ARG A 24 -0.03 4.62 -6.30
N VAL A 25 0.37 4.54 -5.04
CA VAL A 25 1.74 4.78 -4.62
C VAL A 25 2.35 3.55 -3.96
N ALA A 26 3.67 3.42 -4.07
CA ALA A 26 4.45 2.40 -3.42
C ALA A 26 5.74 2.98 -2.85
N ILE A 27 6.17 2.42 -1.73
CA ILE A 27 7.51 2.62 -1.17
C ILE A 27 8.35 1.43 -1.60
N VAL A 28 9.43 1.70 -2.33
CA VAL A 28 10.33 0.69 -2.90
C VAL A 28 11.47 0.40 -1.93
N ASP A 29 12.02 1.44 -1.30
CA ASP A 29 13.13 1.33 -0.36
C ASP A 29 13.08 2.46 0.66
N VAL A 30 13.55 2.19 1.88
CA VAL A 30 13.70 3.19 2.94
C VAL A 30 15.02 2.96 3.64
N ARG A 31 15.82 4.01 3.77
CA ARG A 31 17.12 3.96 4.45
C ARG A 31 17.20 5.08 5.47
N GLU A 32 17.77 4.77 6.64
CA GLU A 32 18.25 5.80 7.55
C GLU A 32 19.39 6.58 6.86
N THR A 33 19.33 7.91 6.93
CA THR A 33 20.27 8.81 6.21
C THR A 33 21.00 9.78 7.13
N GLY A 34 20.72 9.75 8.43
CA GLY A 34 21.39 10.60 9.42
C GLY A 34 20.42 11.17 10.43
N PHE A 35 20.72 12.38 10.91
CA PHE A 35 19.97 13.05 11.94
C PHE A 35 18.81 13.90 11.39
N SER A 36 17.70 13.92 12.13
CA SER A 36 16.58 14.84 11.96
C SER A 36 16.16 15.37 13.32
N PRO A 37 15.69 16.62 13.45
CA PRO A 37 15.09 17.11 14.70
C PRO A 37 13.80 16.35 15.08
N PHE A 38 13.23 15.57 14.17
CA PHE A 38 12.03 14.76 14.40
C PHE A 38 12.41 13.36 14.93
N ASP A 39 12.71 13.28 16.24
CA ASP A 39 13.10 12.05 16.95
C ASP A 39 14.51 11.50 16.60
N GLY A 40 15.37 12.35 16.02
CA GLY A 40 16.80 12.09 15.92
C GLY A 40 17.22 11.08 14.84
N VAL A 41 16.30 10.71 13.94
CA VAL A 41 16.54 9.82 12.79
C VAL A 41 15.89 10.43 11.54
N ASN A 42 16.64 10.48 10.44
CA ASN A 42 16.15 10.92 9.13
C ASN A 42 16.07 9.74 8.15
N PHE A 43 15.10 9.77 7.23
CA PHE A 43 14.90 8.71 6.24
C PHE A 43 14.99 9.22 4.81
N GLY A 44 15.76 8.52 3.98
CA GLY A 44 15.68 8.60 2.53
C GLY A 44 14.67 7.57 2.03
N VAL A 45 13.63 8.03 1.34
CA VAL A 45 12.52 7.17 0.87
C VAL A 45 12.51 7.11 -0.66
N LYS A 46 12.75 5.93 -1.22
CA LYS A 46 12.51 5.66 -2.64
C LYS A 46 11.07 5.25 -2.84
N HIS A 47 10.34 6.00 -3.63
CA HIS A 47 8.91 5.85 -3.82
C HIS A 47 8.56 6.01 -5.30
N ILE A 48 7.46 5.38 -5.70
CA ILE A 48 6.91 5.46 -7.06
C ILE A 48 5.41 5.67 -6.99
N GLY A 49 4.87 6.35 -7.99
CA GLY A 49 3.45 6.58 -8.16
C GLY A 49 3.04 6.28 -9.60
N ASN A 50 1.85 5.74 -9.79
CA ASN A 50 1.26 5.58 -11.12
C ASN A 50 -0.24 5.86 -11.07
N VAL A 51 -0.76 6.35 -12.20
CA VAL A 51 -2.16 6.68 -12.40
C VAL A 51 -2.77 5.72 -13.39
N PHE A 52 -4.01 5.31 -13.15
CA PHE A 52 -4.81 4.55 -14.08
C PHE A 52 -6.24 5.05 -14.08
N VAL A 53 -6.93 4.81 -15.19
CA VAL A 53 -8.34 5.17 -15.35
C VAL A 53 -9.21 4.18 -14.57
N GLU A 54 -10.18 4.69 -13.82
CA GLU A 54 -11.27 3.88 -13.27
C GLU A 54 -12.55 4.04 -14.10
N TYR A 55 -12.87 5.28 -14.48
CA TYR A 55 -14.08 5.59 -15.24
C TYR A 55 -13.84 6.77 -16.16
N ILE A 56 -14.37 6.68 -17.38
CA ILE A 56 -14.46 7.77 -18.36
C ILE A 56 -15.92 7.80 -18.85
N PRO A 57 -16.55 8.98 -18.92
CA PRO A 57 -17.86 9.14 -19.54
C PRO A 57 -17.89 8.64 -20.98
N ASP A 58 -18.96 7.94 -21.36
CA ASP A 58 -19.07 7.32 -22.69
C ASP A 58 -18.96 8.34 -23.84
N GLU A 59 -19.43 9.57 -23.63
CA GLU A 59 -19.28 10.66 -24.60
C GLU A 59 -17.82 11.00 -24.93
N LEU A 60 -16.89 10.84 -23.98
CA LEU A 60 -15.46 11.07 -24.22
C LEU A 60 -14.83 9.91 -24.96
N LYS A 61 -15.23 8.67 -24.65
CA LYS A 61 -14.80 7.47 -25.40
C LYS A 61 -15.26 7.55 -26.85
N GLU A 62 -16.52 7.93 -27.06
CA GLU A 62 -17.09 8.09 -28.40
C GLU A 62 -16.35 9.15 -29.23
N LYS A 63 -15.97 10.28 -28.61
CA LYS A 63 -15.18 11.35 -29.26
C LYS A 63 -13.80 10.89 -29.72
N VAL A 64 -13.21 9.87 -29.09
CA VAL A 64 -11.88 9.37 -29.43
C VAL A 64 -11.88 8.06 -30.21
N LYS A 65 -13.03 7.43 -30.44
CA LYS A 65 -13.12 6.08 -31.04
C LYS A 65 -12.38 5.94 -32.37
N ASP A 66 -12.44 6.96 -33.22
CA ASP A 66 -11.85 6.98 -34.57
C ASP A 66 -10.48 7.68 -34.59
N LYS A 67 -9.95 8.07 -33.43
CA LYS A 67 -8.64 8.71 -33.32
C LYS A 67 -7.52 7.69 -33.46
N PRO A 68 -6.33 8.11 -33.94
CA PRO A 68 -5.18 7.23 -33.98
C PRO A 68 -4.78 6.78 -32.56
N LEU A 69 -4.20 5.58 -32.48
CA LEU A 69 -3.52 5.14 -31.27
C LEU A 69 -2.38 6.10 -30.93
N ALA A 70 -2.20 6.35 -29.64
CA ALA A 70 -1.09 7.15 -29.16
C ALA A 70 0.26 6.54 -29.60
N PRO A 71 1.21 7.37 -30.09
CA PRO A 71 2.57 6.94 -30.34
C PRO A 71 3.26 6.44 -29.04
N PRO A 72 4.39 5.72 -29.15
CA PRO A 72 5.15 5.27 -27.97
C PRO A 72 5.65 6.43 -27.11
N ASP A 73 6.07 7.51 -27.75
CA ASP A 73 6.45 8.76 -27.09
C ASP A 73 5.22 9.62 -26.81
N LEU A 74 5.33 10.51 -25.82
CA LEU A 74 4.23 11.42 -25.49
C LEU A 74 3.93 12.35 -26.70
N PRO A 75 2.67 12.42 -27.18
CA PRO A 75 2.29 13.40 -28.20
C PRO A 75 2.71 14.82 -27.82
N GLN A 76 3.12 15.62 -28.80
CA GLN A 76 3.50 17.02 -28.57
C GLN A 76 2.34 18.00 -28.75
N ASP A 77 1.22 17.53 -29.31
CA ASP A 77 0.01 18.31 -29.60
C ASP A 77 -1.22 17.77 -28.85
N GLY A 78 -2.34 18.50 -28.91
CA GLY A 78 -3.65 18.01 -28.45
C GLY A 78 -3.88 17.99 -26.95
N TRP A 79 -2.96 18.54 -26.15
CA TRP A 79 -3.08 18.60 -24.69
C TRP A 79 -3.90 19.79 -24.22
N GLU A 80 -4.88 19.51 -23.38
CA GLU A 80 -5.71 20.50 -22.68
C GLU A 80 -5.51 20.33 -21.18
N ILE A 81 -5.26 21.43 -20.46
CA ILE A 81 -5.28 21.41 -18.99
C ILE A 81 -6.72 21.23 -18.54
N ILE A 82 -6.92 20.38 -17.53
CA ILE A 82 -8.23 20.11 -16.95
C ILE A 82 -8.17 20.21 -15.43
N ASP A 83 -9.21 20.81 -14.85
CA ASP A 83 -9.29 21.00 -13.42
C ASP A 83 -9.56 19.68 -12.67
N ILE A 84 -8.92 19.56 -11.50
CA ILE A 84 -9.22 18.51 -10.53
C ILE A 84 -10.35 19.04 -9.63
N LYS A 85 -11.55 18.47 -9.75
CA LYS A 85 -12.72 18.89 -8.95
C LYS A 85 -12.64 18.35 -7.52
N GLN A 86 -12.23 17.10 -7.36
CA GLN A 86 -12.16 16.42 -6.07
C GLN A 86 -11.02 15.42 -6.06
N GLN A 87 -10.40 15.22 -4.90
CA GLN A 87 -9.44 14.13 -4.73
C GLN A 87 -9.41 13.56 -3.32
N GLU A 88 -9.09 12.28 -3.24
CA GLU A 88 -8.63 11.58 -2.05
C GLU A 88 -7.14 11.28 -2.19
N PRO A 89 -6.32 11.51 -1.15
CA PRO A 89 -4.87 11.36 -1.22
C PRO A 89 -4.45 9.89 -1.33
N ALA A 90 -3.49 9.58 -2.19
CA ALA A 90 -2.91 8.23 -2.24
C ALA A 90 -1.77 8.11 -1.21
N PHE A 91 -1.71 7.04 -0.43
CA PHE A 91 -0.58 6.85 0.50
C PHE A 91 -0.19 5.40 0.74
N LYS A 92 1.06 5.20 1.14
CA LYS A 92 1.60 3.93 1.61
C LYS A 92 2.37 4.15 2.92
N GLU A 93 2.13 3.27 3.89
CA GLU A 93 2.85 3.23 5.16
C GLU A 93 3.59 1.90 5.30
N VAL A 94 4.86 1.98 5.71
CA VAL A 94 5.72 0.82 5.97
C VAL A 94 6.43 0.97 7.30
N SER A 95 6.62 -0.15 8.00
CA SER A 95 7.45 -0.22 9.20
C SER A 95 8.91 -0.47 8.83
N VAL A 96 9.80 0.31 9.44
CA VAL A 96 11.25 0.27 9.20
C VAL A 96 11.96 0.23 10.55
N LYS A 97 12.92 -0.70 10.69
CA LYS A 97 13.86 -0.71 11.81
C LYS A 97 14.97 0.30 11.54
N ALA A 98 15.24 1.16 12.51
CA ALA A 98 16.29 2.17 12.48
C ALA A 98 17.10 2.13 13.78
N SER A 99 18.18 2.91 13.85
CA SER A 99 19.10 2.97 14.99
C SER A 99 18.41 3.28 16.33
N LYS A 100 17.32 4.07 16.32
CA LYS A 100 16.58 4.49 17.52
C LYS A 100 15.24 3.79 17.74
N GLY A 101 14.95 2.73 17.00
CA GLY A 101 13.75 1.92 17.15
C GLY A 101 13.01 1.67 15.84
N VAL A 102 11.75 1.25 15.94
CA VAL A 102 10.87 1.02 14.79
C VAL A 102 10.12 2.30 14.46
N TYR A 103 10.06 2.64 13.17
CA TYR A 103 9.34 3.80 12.65
C TYR A 103 8.30 3.38 11.63
N VAL A 104 7.18 4.09 11.61
CA VAL A 104 6.23 4.03 10.50
C VAL A 104 6.53 5.18 9.57
N VAL A 105 6.96 4.85 8.35
CA VAL A 105 7.28 5.80 7.28
C VAL A 105 6.11 5.84 6.30
N ARG A 106 5.62 7.05 6.02
CA ARG A 106 4.51 7.31 5.12
C ARG A 106 4.99 8.08 3.90
N ALA A 107 4.66 7.58 2.71
CA ALA A 107 4.73 8.31 1.46
C ALA A 107 3.31 8.56 0.97
N GLN A 108 2.92 9.83 0.87
CA GLN A 108 1.64 10.27 0.35
C GLN A 108 1.86 11.06 -0.94
N ALA A 109 0.96 10.92 -1.92
CA ALA A 109 0.93 11.72 -3.13
C ALA A 109 -0.45 12.35 -3.33
N ASP A 110 -0.43 13.64 -3.62
CA ASP A 110 -1.63 14.42 -3.95
C ASP A 110 -1.46 14.99 -5.37
N ALA A 111 -2.46 14.81 -6.22
CA ALA A 111 -2.44 15.34 -7.57
C ALA A 111 -2.57 16.86 -7.56
N VAL A 112 -1.75 17.54 -8.36
CA VAL A 112 -1.69 19.01 -8.42
C VAL A 112 -1.99 19.56 -9.80
N MET A 113 -1.82 18.75 -10.84
CA MET A 113 -2.11 19.13 -12.22
C MET A 113 -2.63 17.92 -12.99
N ALA A 114 -3.59 18.16 -13.88
CA ALA A 114 -4.08 17.17 -14.82
C ALA A 114 -4.17 17.81 -16.22
N SER A 115 -3.85 17.03 -17.23
CA SER A 115 -4.13 17.34 -18.62
C SER A 115 -4.71 16.11 -19.32
N ARG A 116 -5.50 16.36 -20.35
CA ARG A 116 -6.06 15.33 -21.22
C ARG A 116 -5.67 15.56 -22.67
N ASN A 117 -5.74 14.51 -23.47
CA ASN A 117 -5.55 14.58 -24.91
C ASN A 117 -6.67 13.81 -25.63
N MET A 118 -7.40 14.53 -26.48
CA MET A 118 -8.54 14.00 -27.26
C MET A 118 -8.19 13.73 -28.73
N ASN A 119 -6.95 14.03 -29.17
CA ASN A 119 -6.50 13.78 -30.54
C ASN A 119 -6.02 12.32 -30.74
N TYR A 120 -5.74 11.63 -29.65
CA TYR A 120 -5.23 10.26 -29.64
C TYR A 120 -6.05 9.40 -28.67
N LYS A 121 -6.01 8.08 -28.88
CA LYS A 121 -6.60 7.10 -27.96
C LYS A 121 -5.59 6.11 -27.40
N THR A 122 -5.86 5.59 -26.21
CA THR A 122 -5.13 4.44 -25.66
C THR A 122 -5.50 3.16 -26.40
N ARG A 123 -4.83 2.05 -26.06
CA ARG A 123 -5.21 0.70 -26.51
C ARG A 123 -6.56 0.22 -25.98
N PHE A 124 -7.16 0.97 -25.05
CA PHE A 124 -8.47 0.68 -24.46
C PHE A 124 -9.57 1.61 -25.01
N ASP A 125 -9.29 2.33 -26.11
CA ASP A 125 -10.21 3.30 -26.72
C ASP A 125 -10.59 4.46 -25.78
N GLU A 126 -9.64 4.89 -24.95
CA GLU A 126 -9.79 5.97 -23.98
C GLU A 126 -8.97 7.21 -24.37
N PRO A 127 -9.39 8.44 -24.03
CA PRO A 127 -8.51 9.60 -24.11
C PRO A 127 -7.25 9.42 -23.27
N LEU A 128 -6.19 10.15 -23.62
CA LEU A 128 -4.98 10.14 -22.78
C LEU A 128 -5.15 11.10 -21.62
N TYR A 129 -4.72 10.68 -20.43
CA TYR A 129 -4.63 11.55 -19.27
C TYR A 129 -3.20 11.59 -18.77
N ARG A 130 -2.72 12.78 -18.40
CA ARG A 130 -1.42 12.98 -17.77
C ARG A 130 -1.57 13.81 -16.51
N LEU A 131 -1.02 13.30 -15.43
CA LEU A 131 -1.06 13.95 -14.13
C LEU A 131 0.35 14.30 -13.65
N ASN A 132 0.40 15.33 -12.82
CA ASN A 132 1.54 15.64 -11.98
C ASN A 132 1.08 15.70 -10.52
N TRP A 133 1.93 15.28 -9.59
CA TRP A 133 1.62 15.16 -8.18
C TRP A 133 2.82 15.54 -7.32
N VAL A 134 2.54 15.93 -6.08
CA VAL A 134 3.56 16.24 -5.08
C VAL A 134 3.64 15.13 -4.06
N TRP A 135 4.86 14.83 -3.61
CA TRP A 135 5.12 13.82 -2.58
C TRP A 135 5.24 14.46 -1.20
N LYS A 136 4.52 13.88 -0.24
CA LYS A 136 4.57 14.22 1.19
C LYS A 136 5.14 13.03 1.93
N ILE A 137 6.40 13.13 2.33
CA ILE A 137 7.10 12.10 3.09
C ILE A 137 7.08 12.48 4.58
N SER A 138 6.69 11.54 5.42
CA SER A 138 6.70 11.73 6.88
C SER A 138 7.03 10.43 7.59
N TRP A 139 7.47 10.51 8.84
CA TRP A 139 7.68 9.34 9.67
C TRP A 139 7.37 9.65 11.12
N LYS A 140 7.01 8.61 11.86
CA LYS A 140 6.79 8.68 13.31
C LYS A 140 7.33 7.42 13.96
N LYS A 141 7.87 7.55 15.17
CA LYS A 141 8.27 6.40 15.98
C LYS A 141 7.05 5.54 16.26
N HIS A 142 7.17 4.24 16.04
CA HIS A 142 6.15 3.29 16.45
C HIS A 142 6.25 3.17 17.97
N LYS A 143 5.20 3.60 18.69
CA LYS A 143 5.08 3.31 20.11
C LYS A 143 4.64 1.85 20.20
N GLU A 144 5.50 0.98 20.69
CA GLU A 144 4.99 -0.27 21.25
C GLU A 144 4.00 0.13 22.36
N GLU A 145 2.75 -0.31 22.25
CA GLU A 145 1.86 -0.26 23.41
C GLU A 145 2.59 -1.00 24.53
N GLY A 146 3.01 -0.24 25.53
CA GLY A 146 3.69 -0.83 26.67
C GLY A 146 2.80 -1.94 27.22
N LYS A 147 3.37 -3.14 27.35
CA LYS A 147 2.88 -4.07 28.37
C LYS A 147 2.80 -3.23 29.65
N SER A 148 1.58 -2.96 30.11
CA SER A 148 1.39 -2.20 31.33
C SER A 148 2.17 -2.89 32.45
N GLU A 149 2.93 -2.11 33.20
CA GLU A 149 3.61 -2.49 34.45
C GLU A 149 2.64 -2.96 35.56
N SER A 150 1.39 -3.26 35.23
CA SER A 150 0.42 -3.93 36.09
C SER A 150 0.49 -5.45 36.04
N SER A 151 1.33 -6.04 35.17
CA SER A 151 1.46 -7.50 35.01
C SER A 151 2.69 -8.11 35.67
N LEU A 152 3.51 -7.33 36.39
CA LEU A 152 4.67 -7.81 37.15
C LEU A 152 4.37 -8.05 38.66
N LYS A 153 3.09 -8.09 39.06
CA LYS A 153 2.68 -8.50 40.41
C LYS A 153 1.49 -9.47 40.37
N SER A 154 1.62 -10.59 39.68
CA SER A 154 0.81 -11.79 39.93
C SER A 154 1.43 -13.00 39.27
N GLU A 155 2.66 -13.35 39.65
CA GLU A 155 3.23 -14.67 39.34
C GLU A 155 3.72 -15.35 40.63
N GLU A 156 2.91 -15.25 41.69
CA GLU A 156 2.97 -16.17 42.84
C GLU A 156 1.57 -16.75 43.07
N ALA A 157 1.32 -17.88 42.41
CA ALA A 157 0.53 -19.03 42.88
C ALA A 157 0.11 -19.85 41.66
N LYS A 158 0.94 -20.82 41.25
CA LYS A 158 0.47 -21.92 40.41
C LYS A 158 -0.33 -22.91 41.28
N PRO A 159 -1.63 -23.11 41.09
CA PRO A 159 -2.27 -24.31 41.61
C PRO A 159 -1.82 -25.50 40.74
N LYS A 160 -1.34 -26.57 41.40
CA LYS A 160 -1.08 -27.86 40.76
C LYS A 160 -2.41 -28.44 40.29
N ILE A 161 -2.73 -28.33 39.00
CA ILE A 161 -3.77 -29.12 38.37
C ILE A 161 -3.11 -30.40 37.88
N ALA A 162 -3.43 -31.53 38.52
CA ALA A 162 -3.01 -32.84 38.05
C ALA A 162 -3.73 -33.15 36.73
N SER A 163 -2.96 -33.51 35.70
CA SER A 163 -3.49 -33.99 34.42
C SER A 163 -4.11 -35.39 34.62
N PRO A 164 -5.31 -35.68 34.07
CA PRO A 164 -5.92 -37.02 34.11
C PRO A 164 -5.14 -38.08 33.32
N TRP A 165 -4.13 -37.68 32.54
CA TRP A 165 -3.42 -38.56 31.60
C TRP A 165 -2.16 -39.21 32.19
N SER A 166 -1.87 -39.05 33.48
CA SER A 166 -0.68 -39.66 34.12
C SER A 166 -0.83 -41.15 34.47
N LYS A 167 -1.76 -41.88 33.82
CA LYS A 167 -2.00 -43.31 34.05
C LYS A 167 -2.06 -44.16 32.78
N ILE A 168 -1.42 -43.72 31.69
CA ILE A 168 -1.24 -44.60 30.53
C ILE A 168 0.14 -45.24 30.63
N ASN A 169 0.14 -46.57 30.75
CA ASN A 169 1.35 -47.39 30.74
C ASN A 169 1.86 -47.50 29.28
N PRO A 170 3.16 -47.24 28.98
CA PRO A 170 3.65 -47.21 27.61
C PRO A 170 3.65 -48.53 26.84
N GLU A 171 3.32 -49.67 27.48
CA GLU A 171 3.37 -51.01 26.86
C GLU A 171 2.04 -51.48 26.23
N GLU A 172 0.96 -50.68 26.25
CA GLU A 172 -0.34 -51.06 25.66
C GLU A 172 -0.71 -50.28 24.38
N VAL A 173 0.26 -49.65 23.69
CA VAL A 173 0.02 -48.90 22.44
C VAL A 173 0.80 -49.52 21.28
N GLU A 174 0.60 -50.81 21.03
CA GLU A 174 1.04 -51.50 19.82
C GLU A 174 -0.09 -52.41 19.31
N GLU A 175 -1.20 -51.84 18.84
CA GLU A 175 -2.14 -52.60 17.98
C GLU A 175 -3.23 -51.75 17.28
N VAL A 176 -2.92 -50.56 16.74
CA VAL A 176 -3.87 -49.91 15.80
C VAL A 176 -3.09 -49.08 14.76
N GLY A 177 -2.39 -49.77 13.86
CA GLY A 177 -1.51 -49.14 12.89
C GLY A 177 -1.44 -49.82 11.53
N GLU A 178 -2.46 -50.58 11.13
CA GLU A 178 -2.58 -51.08 9.75
C GLU A 178 -4.04 -51.08 9.32
N GLU A 179 -4.49 -49.98 8.72
CA GLU A 179 -5.37 -49.96 7.55
C GLU A 179 -5.64 -48.49 7.18
N ILE A 180 -5.96 -48.25 5.91
CA ILE A 180 -6.20 -46.94 5.28
C ILE A 180 -4.94 -46.28 4.68
N THR A 181 -4.30 -46.99 3.75
CA THR A 181 -3.76 -46.36 2.53
C THR A 181 -4.16 -47.17 1.30
N THR A 182 -5.39 -46.98 0.82
CA THR A 182 -5.73 -47.12 -0.61
C THR A 182 -6.97 -46.28 -0.90
N ARG A 183 -6.76 -45.08 -1.44
CA ARG A 183 -7.65 -44.34 -2.37
C ARG A 183 -7.07 -42.95 -2.60
N ILE A 184 -6.35 -42.80 -3.71
CA ILE A 184 -6.49 -41.80 -4.79
C ILE A 184 -5.26 -41.99 -5.70
#